data_AF-A0A2M4BXV3-F1
#
_entry.id   AF-A0A2M4BXV3-F1
#
_cell.length_a   1.000
_cell.length_b   1.000
_cell.length_c   1.000
_cell.angle_alpha   90.00
_cell.angle_beta   90.00
_cell.angle_gamma   90.00
#
_symmetry.space_group_name_H-M   'P 1'
#
loop_
_entity.id
_entity.type
_entity.pdbx_description
1 polymer ?
#
loop_
_entity_poly.entity_id
_entity_poly.type
_entity_poly.pdbx_seq_one_letter_code
_entity_poly.pdbx_strand_id
1 'polypeptide(L)'
;MMTERRSDFVLKSGYMVKRSQNKKRFTPVNYKTRWFELTRFYLSYYDIGNLEKRRERGRISVKGVRLVEPALLHGEGGDAAAPDGYPFQVGYCESDGIYPGTTLPQYTLYLVADSEKDRTEWISSIRKVCEEYSPKSFSYHLGLWLGRKWSCCRSLNRRAIGCQAATGWPEYNNNPSTGSSPAQNSTRSTSPNVPNGGHLPLPQQQQQQQHIHPQQQQQQLQNHSGTVLLQQQQQQPQPHSPQHSQSHS
;
A
#
# COMPACT_ATOMS: atom_id res chain seq x y z
N MET A 1 -34.11 25.25 -5.97
CA MET A 1 -32.88 24.47 -6.24
C MET A 1 -32.77 23.38 -5.19
N MET A 2 -33.14 22.14 -5.53
CA MET A 2 -33.07 20.97 -4.64
C MET A 2 -32.16 19.93 -5.30
N THR A 3 -30.86 20.02 -5.03
CA THR A 3 -29.85 19.04 -5.48
C THR A 3 -28.99 18.58 -4.31
N GLU A 4 -29.61 18.29 -3.17
CA GLU A 4 -28.96 17.69 -2.00
C GLU A 4 -29.89 16.63 -1.41
N ARG A 5 -29.67 15.36 -1.77
CA ARG A 5 -30.06 14.19 -0.92
C ARG A 5 -29.77 12.78 -1.49
N ARG A 6 -29.07 12.62 -2.61
CA ARG A 6 -28.72 11.27 -3.14
C ARG A 6 -27.23 10.89 -3.00
N SER A 7 -26.40 11.78 -2.46
CA SER A 7 -24.94 11.70 -2.55
C SER A 7 -24.27 11.03 -1.32
N ASP A 8 -24.89 11.04 -0.15
CA ASP A 8 -24.23 10.60 1.11
C ASP A 8 -24.75 9.28 1.68
N PHE A 9 -25.38 8.43 0.86
CA PHE A 9 -25.87 7.14 1.36
C PHE A 9 -24.70 6.23 1.77
N VAL A 10 -24.75 5.75 3.02
CA VAL A 10 -23.79 4.78 3.56
C VAL A 10 -24.08 3.40 2.98
N LEU A 11 -23.13 2.89 2.20
CA LEU A 11 -23.21 1.60 1.50
C LEU A 11 -22.81 0.44 2.40
N LYS A 12 -21.84 0.65 3.28
CA LYS A 12 -21.44 -0.30 4.33
C LYS A 12 -20.91 0.47 5.52
N SER A 13 -21.23 0.02 6.72
CA SER A 13 -20.68 0.55 7.96
C SER A 13 -20.40 -0.57 8.93
N GLY A 14 -19.47 -0.35 9.87
CA GLY A 14 -19.09 -1.36 10.84
C GLY A 14 -17.83 -1.00 11.60
N TYR A 15 -17.55 -1.77 12.66
CA TYR A 15 -16.33 -1.62 13.43
C TYR A 15 -15.16 -2.32 12.74
N MET A 16 -14.03 -1.62 12.68
CA MET A 16 -12.74 -2.23 12.31
C MET A 16 -11.64 -1.64 13.18
N VAL A 17 -10.54 -2.37 13.35
CA VAL A 17 -9.33 -1.84 13.97
C VAL A 17 -8.43 -1.25 12.90
N LYS A 18 -8.06 0.02 13.02
CA LYS A 18 -7.10 0.67 12.11
C LYS A 18 -5.72 0.80 12.71
N ARG A 19 -4.70 0.51 11.91
CA ARG A 19 -3.31 0.87 12.22
C ARG A 19 -3.06 2.35 11.95
N SER A 20 -2.12 2.97 12.65
CA SER A 20 -1.61 4.29 12.28
C SER A 20 -0.85 4.22 10.95
N GLN A 21 -1.00 5.26 10.11
CA GLN A 21 -0.40 5.31 8.78
C GLN A 21 1.00 5.93 8.77
N ASN A 22 1.45 6.43 9.94
CA ASN A 22 2.75 7.05 10.17
C ASN A 22 3.13 8.09 9.08
N LYS A 23 2.20 8.99 8.78
CA LYS A 23 2.43 10.09 7.82
C LYS A 23 3.55 11.05 8.26
N LYS A 24 3.86 11.10 9.57
CA LYS A 24 4.99 11.84 10.14
C LYS A 24 6.06 10.86 10.60
N ARG A 25 7.35 11.22 10.44
CA ARG A 25 8.51 10.30 10.60
C ARG A 25 8.62 9.62 11.97
N PHE A 26 8.07 10.21 13.04
CA PHE A 26 8.24 9.72 14.42
C PHE A 26 6.93 9.37 15.12
N THR A 27 5.83 9.20 14.39
CA THR A 27 4.56 8.82 15.02
C THR A 27 4.61 7.35 15.45
N PRO A 28 4.38 7.06 16.75
CA PRO A 28 4.32 5.68 17.23
C PRO A 28 3.25 4.89 16.47
N VAL A 29 3.50 3.60 16.28
CA VAL A 29 2.50 2.69 15.74
C VAL A 29 1.41 2.47 16.77
N ASN A 30 0.15 2.57 16.36
CA ASN A 30 -0.99 2.32 17.24
C ASN A 30 -2.16 1.68 16.46
N TYR A 31 -2.88 0.79 17.11
CA TYR A 31 -4.10 0.14 16.64
C TYR A 31 -5.30 0.70 17.39
N LYS A 32 -6.30 1.21 16.65
CA LYS A 32 -7.48 1.81 17.26
C LYS A 32 -8.75 1.31 16.59
N THR A 33 -9.69 0.80 17.39
CA THR A 33 -11.04 0.50 16.94
C THR A 33 -11.76 1.78 16.53
N ARG A 34 -12.36 1.78 15.35
CA ARG A 34 -13.12 2.90 14.80
C ARG A 34 -14.39 2.39 14.14
N TRP A 35 -15.42 3.23 14.16
CA TRP A 35 -16.59 3.03 13.31
C TRP A 35 -16.25 3.54 11.92
N PHE A 36 -16.39 2.70 10.91
CA PHE A 36 -16.16 3.04 9.51
C PHE A 36 -17.47 3.16 8.76
N GLU A 37 -17.50 4.10 7.82
CA GLU A 37 -18.62 4.28 6.88
C GLU A 37 -18.05 4.44 5.48
N LEU A 38 -18.55 3.62 4.55
CA LEU A 38 -18.26 3.70 3.14
C LEU A 38 -19.44 4.34 2.42
N THR A 39 -19.18 5.44 1.72
CA THR A 39 -20.11 6.04 0.76
C THR A 39 -19.54 5.87 -0.65
N ARG A 40 -20.25 6.39 -1.66
CA ARG A 40 -19.72 6.45 -3.03
C ARG A 40 -18.50 7.37 -3.16
N PHE A 41 -18.29 8.28 -2.22
CA PHE A 41 -17.26 9.31 -2.31
C PHE A 41 -16.12 9.09 -1.33
N TYR A 42 -16.40 8.54 -0.15
CA TYR A 42 -15.43 8.47 0.93
C TYR A 42 -15.50 7.15 1.70
N LEU A 43 -14.34 6.70 2.16
CA LEU A 43 -14.20 5.80 3.31
C LEU A 43 -13.83 6.66 4.53
N SER A 44 -14.80 6.92 5.40
CA SER A 44 -14.66 7.77 6.59
C SER A 44 -14.60 6.93 7.86
N TYR A 45 -13.93 7.44 8.89
CA TYR A 45 -13.89 6.77 10.19
C TYR A 45 -14.00 7.72 11.36
N TYR A 46 -14.71 7.25 12.39
CA TYR A 46 -15.18 8.04 13.52
C TYR A 46 -14.67 7.47 14.83
N ASP A 47 -14.52 8.35 15.82
CA ASP A 47 -14.24 7.92 17.19
C ASP A 47 -15.41 7.14 17.79
N ILE A 48 -15.10 6.20 18.69
CA ILE A 48 -16.09 5.35 19.34
C ILE A 48 -16.48 5.84 20.74
N GLY A 49 -15.78 6.84 21.27
CA GLY A 49 -15.90 7.22 22.69
C GLY A 49 -17.18 7.94 23.08
N ASN A 50 -17.77 8.77 22.22
CA ASN A 50 -19.02 9.47 22.51
C ASN A 50 -20.05 9.20 21.39
N LEU A 51 -21.08 8.42 21.72
CA LEU A 51 -22.15 8.02 20.81
C LEU A 51 -22.96 9.21 20.28
N GLU A 52 -23.10 10.28 21.07
CA GLU A 52 -23.85 11.48 20.69
C GLU A 52 -23.07 12.41 19.75
N LYS A 53 -21.73 12.33 19.76
CA LYS A 53 -20.84 13.19 18.96
C LYS A 53 -19.76 12.36 18.28
N ARG A 54 -20.14 11.41 17.43
CA ARG A 54 -19.23 10.63 16.58
C ARG A 54 -18.35 11.57 15.75
N ARG A 55 -17.20 11.96 16.32
CA ARG A 55 -16.27 12.89 15.67
C ARG A 55 -15.51 12.14 14.60
N GLU A 56 -15.59 12.62 13.37
CA GLU A 56 -14.78 12.11 12.29
C GLU A 56 -13.30 12.33 12.60
N ARG A 57 -12.50 11.27 12.41
CA ARG A 57 -11.05 11.28 12.65
C ARG A 57 -10.26 11.34 11.36
N GLY A 58 -10.86 10.93 10.26
CA GLY A 58 -10.28 11.04 8.93
C GLY A 58 -11.18 10.39 7.90
N ARG A 59 -10.87 10.70 6.64
CA ARG A 59 -11.54 10.15 5.46
C ARG A 59 -10.54 9.91 4.35
N ILE A 60 -10.86 8.96 3.48
CA ILE A 60 -10.12 8.65 2.25
C ILE A 60 -11.09 8.88 1.09
N SER A 61 -10.69 9.69 0.10
CA SER A 61 -11.46 9.84 -1.14
C SER A 61 -11.38 8.54 -1.95
N VAL A 62 -12.55 8.01 -2.34
CA VAL A 62 -12.69 6.84 -3.22
C VAL A 62 -11.92 7.04 -4.53
N LYS A 63 -11.89 8.28 -5.06
CA LYS A 63 -11.13 8.64 -6.27
C LYS A 63 -9.62 8.43 -6.14
N GLY A 64 -9.10 8.51 -4.91
CA GLY A 64 -7.69 8.34 -4.60
C GLY A 64 -7.28 6.89 -4.41
N VAL A 65 -8.22 5.94 -4.31
CA VAL A 65 -7.92 4.54 -4.02
C VAL A 65 -7.28 3.86 -5.23
N ARG A 66 -6.10 3.29 -5.00
CA ARG A 66 -5.28 2.56 -5.98
C ARG A 66 -5.28 1.05 -5.75
N LEU A 67 -5.48 0.61 -4.51
CA LEU A 67 -5.31 -0.78 -4.11
C LEU A 67 -6.25 -1.14 -2.95
N VAL A 68 -6.89 -2.31 -3.02
CA VAL A 68 -7.64 -2.90 -1.89
C VAL A 68 -7.41 -4.41 -1.93
N GLU A 69 -6.61 -4.93 -1.00
CA GLU A 69 -6.17 -6.32 -0.96
C GLU A 69 -6.06 -6.84 0.48
N PRO A 70 -6.01 -8.17 0.70
CA PRO A 70 -5.61 -8.74 1.98
C PRO A 70 -4.24 -8.22 2.46
N ALA A 71 -4.00 -8.33 3.76
CA ALA A 71 -2.73 -7.98 4.37
C ALA A 71 -2.33 -9.03 5.40
N LEU A 72 -1.02 -9.15 5.62
CA LEU A 72 -0.43 -9.99 6.64
C LEU A 72 0.26 -9.08 7.67
N LEU A 73 -0.41 -8.92 8.82
CA LEU A 73 0.13 -8.14 9.94
C LEU A 73 0.93 -9.00 10.92
N HIS A 74 0.66 -10.30 10.96
CA HIS A 74 1.32 -11.28 11.85
C HIS A 74 2.40 -12.08 11.08
N GLY A 75 3.19 -12.89 11.79
CA GLY A 75 4.22 -13.76 11.20
C GLY A 75 5.64 -13.19 11.25
N GLU A 76 6.57 -13.76 10.45
CA GLU A 76 7.98 -13.34 10.43
C GLU A 76 8.08 -11.87 9.97
N GLY A 77 8.56 -10.99 10.86
CA GLY A 77 8.59 -9.55 10.58
C GLY A 77 7.20 -8.90 10.59
N GLY A 78 6.19 -9.52 11.19
CA GLY A 78 4.91 -8.88 11.50
C GLY A 78 5.02 -7.84 12.61
N ASP A 79 3.89 -7.23 12.95
CA ASP A 79 3.74 -6.31 14.07
C ASP A 79 3.14 -7.08 15.25
N ALA A 80 3.94 -7.34 16.29
CA ALA A 80 3.51 -8.11 17.46
C ALA A 80 2.37 -7.44 18.25
N ALA A 81 2.15 -6.14 18.04
CA ALA A 81 1.03 -5.40 18.62
C ALA A 81 -0.23 -5.42 17.75
N ALA A 82 -0.19 -6.08 16.58
CA ALA A 82 -1.37 -6.24 15.73
C ALA A 82 -2.41 -7.11 16.45
N PRO A 83 -3.68 -6.66 16.54
CA PRO A 83 -4.74 -7.47 17.11
C PRO A 83 -5.00 -8.68 16.20
N ASP A 84 -5.53 -9.75 16.79
CA ASP A 84 -6.08 -10.87 16.03
C ASP A 84 -7.23 -10.41 15.12
N GLY A 85 -7.48 -11.19 14.07
CA GLY A 85 -8.57 -10.95 13.12
C GLY A 85 -8.11 -11.14 11.68
N TYR A 86 -8.77 -10.42 10.77
CA TYR A 86 -8.63 -10.64 9.33
C TYR A 86 -8.16 -9.35 8.64
N PRO A 87 -6.84 -9.15 8.48
CA PRO A 87 -6.33 -7.90 7.99
C PRO A 87 -6.48 -7.71 6.48
N PHE A 88 -6.65 -6.46 6.09
CA PHE A 88 -6.59 -6.00 4.71
C PHE A 88 -6.02 -4.58 4.64
N GLN A 89 -5.68 -4.13 3.44
CA GLN A 89 -5.05 -2.84 3.19
C GLN A 89 -5.77 -2.05 2.10
N VAL A 90 -5.85 -0.74 2.32
CA VAL A 90 -6.35 0.25 1.36
C VAL A 90 -5.21 1.20 1.02
N GLY A 91 -4.67 1.06 -0.19
CA GLY A 91 -3.64 1.94 -0.74
C GLY A 91 -4.30 3.09 -1.50
N TYR A 92 -3.90 4.34 -1.20
CA TYR A 92 -4.48 5.52 -1.83
C TYR A 92 -3.48 6.69 -1.96
N CYS A 93 -3.87 7.67 -2.76
CA CYS A 93 -3.20 8.98 -2.89
C CYS A 93 -4.14 10.08 -2.41
N GLU A 94 -3.60 11.13 -1.78
CA GLU A 94 -4.40 12.33 -1.48
C GLU A 94 -4.55 13.19 -2.74
N SER A 95 -5.74 13.73 -2.95
CA SER A 95 -6.17 14.43 -4.17
C SER A 95 -5.41 15.74 -4.45
N ASP A 96 -4.54 16.17 -3.54
CA ASP A 96 -3.90 17.48 -3.60
C ASP A 96 -2.46 17.41 -4.13
N GLY A 97 -2.00 16.21 -4.53
CA GLY A 97 -0.68 15.97 -5.09
C GLY A 97 -0.74 15.48 -6.53
N ILE A 98 -0.39 16.36 -7.46
CA ILE A 98 -0.17 16.08 -8.88
C ILE A 98 0.86 14.94 -9.02
N TYR A 99 0.37 13.71 -9.15
CA TYR A 99 1.05 12.65 -9.88
C TYR A 99 0.03 11.95 -10.78
N PRO A 100 -0.47 12.63 -11.83
CA PRO A 100 -1.25 11.96 -12.85
C PRO A 100 -0.43 10.78 -13.38
N GLY A 101 -0.96 9.57 -13.23
CA GLY A 101 -0.40 8.36 -13.82
C GLY A 101 0.31 7.37 -12.89
N THR A 102 0.53 7.65 -11.59
CA THR A 102 1.17 6.64 -10.72
C THR A 102 0.17 5.61 -10.22
N THR A 103 0.41 4.34 -10.54
CA THR A 103 -0.36 3.19 -10.03
C THR A 103 -0.03 2.85 -8.56
N LEU A 104 1.11 3.34 -8.04
CA LEU A 104 1.56 3.07 -6.67
C LEU A 104 0.85 3.99 -5.65
N PRO A 105 0.32 3.44 -4.54
CA PRO A 105 -0.29 4.26 -3.50
C PRO A 105 0.76 5.08 -2.73
N GLN A 106 0.41 6.31 -2.37
CA GLN A 106 1.23 7.19 -1.51
C GLN A 106 1.13 6.78 -0.03
N TYR A 107 -0.07 6.38 0.38
CA TYR A 107 -0.39 5.97 1.73
C TYR A 107 -1.10 4.62 1.72
N THR A 108 -0.86 3.83 2.77
CA THR A 108 -1.57 2.57 3.01
C THR A 108 -2.26 2.65 4.36
N LEU A 109 -3.56 2.36 4.39
CA LEU A 109 -4.33 2.16 5.60
C LEU A 109 -4.49 0.65 5.81
N TYR A 110 -3.93 0.12 6.90
CA TYR A 110 -4.17 -1.26 7.32
C TYR A 110 -5.37 -1.32 8.27
N LEU A 111 -6.27 -2.25 7.99
CA LEU A 111 -7.50 -2.50 8.71
C LEU A 111 -7.56 -3.96 9.14
N VAL A 112 -8.18 -4.24 10.28
CA VAL A 112 -8.46 -5.59 10.77
C VAL A 112 -9.96 -5.72 10.97
N ALA A 113 -10.56 -6.64 10.24
CA ALA A 113 -11.97 -7.03 10.39
C ALA A 113 -12.09 -8.17 11.41
N ASP A 114 -13.28 -8.33 11.99
CA ASP A 114 -13.58 -9.32 13.03
C ASP A 114 -13.69 -10.76 12.49
N SER A 115 -14.01 -10.89 11.21
CA SER A 115 -14.28 -12.16 10.54
C SER A 115 -13.78 -12.13 9.10
N GLU A 116 -13.48 -13.30 8.55
CA GLU A 116 -13.08 -13.44 7.15
C GLU A 116 -14.18 -12.97 6.19
N LYS A 117 -15.44 -13.27 6.55
CA LYS A 117 -16.62 -12.81 5.81
C LYS A 117 -16.68 -11.29 5.77
N ASP A 118 -16.54 -10.62 6.91
CA ASP A 118 -16.59 -9.15 6.95
C ASP A 118 -15.42 -8.51 6.20
N ARG A 119 -14.19 -9.05 6.34
CA ARG A 119 -13.02 -8.63 5.52
C ARG A 119 -13.35 -8.69 4.04
N THR A 120 -13.91 -9.81 3.58
CA THR A 120 -14.23 -10.04 2.17
C THR A 120 -15.30 -9.06 1.69
N GLU A 121 -16.36 -8.85 2.47
CA GLU A 121 -17.39 -7.87 2.16
C GLU A 121 -16.86 -6.43 2.10
N TRP A 122 -15.97 -6.03 3.02
CA TRP A 122 -15.32 -4.71 2.98
C TRP A 122 -14.45 -4.54 1.73
N ILE A 123 -13.60 -5.51 1.42
CA ILE A 123 -12.78 -5.49 0.20
C ILE A 123 -13.68 -5.33 -1.03
N SER A 124 -14.68 -6.20 -1.20
CA SER A 124 -15.59 -6.17 -2.34
C SER A 124 -16.37 -4.85 -2.43
N SER A 125 -16.87 -4.33 -1.31
CA SER A 125 -17.65 -3.08 -1.30
C SER A 125 -16.80 -1.86 -1.65
N ILE A 126 -15.59 -1.76 -1.10
CA ILE A 126 -14.66 -0.66 -1.42
C ILE A 126 -14.23 -0.78 -2.88
N ARG A 127 -13.92 -1.98 -3.38
CA ARG A 127 -13.57 -2.17 -4.79
C ARG A 127 -14.71 -1.75 -5.71
N LYS A 128 -15.94 -2.16 -5.43
CA LYS A 128 -17.10 -1.79 -6.24
C LYS A 128 -17.27 -0.28 -6.41
N VAL A 129 -17.09 0.51 -5.34
CA VAL A 129 -17.21 1.98 -5.47
C VAL A 129 -16.00 2.65 -6.10
N CYS A 130 -14.84 1.99 -6.06
CA CYS A 130 -13.59 2.53 -6.59
C CYS A 130 -13.36 2.15 -8.07
N GLU A 131 -14.16 1.26 -8.66
CA GLU A 131 -13.89 0.62 -9.95
C GLU A 131 -13.78 1.60 -11.13
N GLU A 132 -14.60 2.65 -11.13
CA GLU A 132 -14.62 3.67 -12.19
C GLU A 132 -13.41 4.62 -12.15
N TYR A 133 -12.63 4.58 -11.07
CA TYR A 133 -11.49 5.48 -10.88
C TYR A 133 -10.18 4.81 -11.27
N SER A 134 -9.35 5.52 -12.01
CA SER A 134 -8.04 5.04 -12.46
C SER A 134 -6.94 6.03 -12.01
N PRO A 135 -5.65 5.63 -11.95
CA PRO A 135 -5.09 4.27 -12.07
C PRO A 135 -5.37 3.34 -10.87
N LYS A 136 -5.19 2.04 -11.09
CA LYS A 136 -5.12 0.98 -10.07
C LYS A 136 -3.73 0.35 -10.03
N SER A 137 -3.31 -0.12 -8.86
CA SER A 137 -2.05 -0.85 -8.72
C SER A 137 -2.18 -2.26 -9.27
N PHE A 138 -1.20 -2.69 -10.06
CA PHE A 138 -1.09 -4.05 -10.57
C PHE A 138 -0.32 -4.98 -9.62
N SER A 139 0.34 -4.42 -8.61
CA SER A 139 1.13 -5.18 -7.64
C SER A 139 1.01 -4.57 -6.25
N TYR A 140 1.27 -5.38 -5.23
CA TYR A 140 1.25 -4.94 -3.84
C TYR A 140 2.19 -5.73 -2.94
N HIS A 141 2.40 -5.23 -1.73
CA HIS A 141 3.10 -5.93 -0.66
C HIS A 141 2.07 -6.51 0.29
N LEU A 142 2.06 -7.83 0.46
CA LEU A 142 1.18 -8.49 1.43
C LEU A 142 1.54 -8.12 2.87
N GLY A 143 2.84 -7.95 3.14
CA GLY A 143 3.40 -7.68 4.46
C GLY A 143 3.55 -6.19 4.79
N LEU A 144 3.95 -5.92 6.02
CA LEU A 144 4.12 -4.58 6.56
C LEU A 144 5.47 -3.94 6.20
N TRP A 145 5.47 -2.61 6.07
CA TRP A 145 6.70 -1.82 6.12
C TRP A 145 7.07 -1.54 7.59
N LEU A 146 8.20 -2.09 8.03
CA LEU A 146 8.67 -2.01 9.43
C LEU A 146 9.67 -0.87 9.68
N GLY A 147 9.70 0.16 8.83
CA GLY A 147 10.65 1.27 8.95
C GLY A 147 11.98 1.03 8.22
N ARG A 148 12.43 -0.23 8.12
CA ARG A 148 13.69 -0.61 7.42
C ARG A 148 13.49 -1.51 6.21
N LYS A 149 12.54 -2.46 6.29
CA LYS A 149 12.27 -3.43 5.23
C LYS A 149 10.80 -3.81 5.19
N TRP A 150 10.36 -4.29 4.04
CA TRP A 150 9.09 -5.00 3.89
C TRP A 150 9.18 -6.40 4.50
N SER A 151 8.17 -6.82 5.26
CA SER A 151 8.16 -8.15 5.86
C SER A 151 7.96 -9.27 4.83
N CYS A 152 7.23 -9.00 3.74
CA CYS A 152 6.92 -10.00 2.71
C CYS A 152 8.09 -10.32 1.75
N CYS A 153 8.87 -9.32 1.32
CA CYS A 153 9.93 -9.52 0.31
C CYS A 153 11.31 -9.07 0.77
N ARG A 154 11.44 -8.57 2.01
CA ARG A 154 12.68 -8.04 2.59
C ARG A 154 13.29 -6.85 1.85
N SER A 155 12.59 -6.26 0.87
CA SER A 155 13.02 -5.06 0.17
C SER A 155 13.25 -3.91 1.16
N LEU A 156 14.38 -3.23 1.02
CA LEU A 156 14.81 -2.09 1.86
C LEU A 156 14.26 -0.75 1.37
N ASN A 157 13.54 -0.73 0.24
CA ASN A 157 12.95 0.49 -0.29
C ASN A 157 11.45 0.53 0.01
N ARG A 158 11.03 1.51 0.83
CA ARG A 158 9.61 1.73 1.17
C ARG A 158 8.74 1.96 -0.06
N ARG A 159 9.30 2.51 -1.13
CA ARG A 159 8.59 2.80 -2.39
C ARG A 159 8.78 1.72 -3.45
N ALA A 160 9.32 0.55 -3.08
CA ALA A 160 9.45 -0.57 -4.01
C ALA A 160 8.07 -0.99 -4.56
N ILE A 161 8.06 -1.38 -5.83
CA ILE A 161 6.92 -2.05 -6.47
C ILE A 161 6.54 -3.30 -5.65
N GLY A 162 5.24 -3.59 -5.58
CA GLY A 162 4.73 -4.74 -4.85
C GLY A 162 5.35 -6.06 -5.31
N CYS A 163 5.63 -6.96 -4.35
CA CYS A 163 6.20 -8.27 -4.66
C CYS A 163 5.16 -9.34 -5.06
N GLN A 164 3.87 -9.01 -5.01
CA GLN A 164 2.77 -9.88 -5.43
C GLN A 164 1.89 -9.16 -6.45
N ALA A 165 1.28 -9.92 -7.36
CA ALA A 165 0.26 -9.40 -8.26
C ALA A 165 -0.99 -8.99 -7.47
N ALA A 166 -1.52 -7.79 -7.74
CA ALA A 166 -2.80 -7.36 -7.18
C ALA A 166 -3.95 -8.04 -7.92
N THR A 167 -5.08 -8.22 -7.25
CA THR A 167 -6.30 -8.74 -7.86
C THR A 167 -6.75 -7.75 -8.94
N GLY A 168 -7.06 -8.27 -10.14
CA GLY A 168 -7.60 -7.48 -11.24
C GLY A 168 -8.90 -6.78 -10.87
N TRP A 169 -9.07 -5.56 -11.33
CA TRP A 169 -10.33 -4.85 -11.23
C TRP A 169 -11.16 -5.22 -12.47
N PRO A 170 -12.46 -5.53 -12.33
CA PRO A 170 -13.30 -5.74 -13.51
C PRO A 170 -13.22 -4.50 -14.40
N GLU A 171 -12.64 -4.63 -15.58
CA GLU A 171 -12.70 -3.57 -16.58
C GLU A 171 -14.15 -3.49 -17.07
N TYR A 172 -14.75 -2.30 -17.05
CA TYR A 172 -15.99 -2.08 -17.76
C TYR A 172 -15.67 -2.16 -19.26
N ASN A 173 -15.93 -3.32 -19.86
CA ASN A 173 -16.02 -3.41 -21.31
C ASN A 173 -17.29 -2.66 -21.73
N ASN A 174 -17.17 -1.36 -22.05
CA ASN A 174 -18.24 -0.54 -22.63
C ASN A 174 -18.56 -0.94 -24.08
N ASN A 175 -18.38 -2.21 -24.46
CA ASN A 175 -18.91 -2.66 -25.74
C ASN A 175 -20.45 -2.74 -25.59
N PRO A 176 -21.24 -1.92 -26.28
CA PRO A 176 -22.67 -2.14 -26.31
C PRO A 176 -22.88 -3.57 -26.82
N SER A 177 -23.60 -4.37 -26.05
CA SER A 177 -24.03 -5.68 -26.50
C SER A 177 -24.93 -5.48 -27.71
N THR A 178 -24.35 -5.49 -28.91
CA THR A 178 -25.13 -5.63 -30.14
C THR A 178 -25.65 -7.06 -30.14
N GLY A 179 -26.94 -7.17 -29.81
CA GLY A 179 -27.66 -8.41 -29.92
C GLY A 179 -27.60 -8.97 -31.34
N SER A 180 -27.72 -10.29 -31.41
CA SER A 180 -28.17 -11.06 -32.56
C SER A 180 -27.18 -11.23 -33.72
N SER A 181 -26.46 -12.36 -33.70
CA SER A 181 -26.25 -13.16 -34.91
C SER A 181 -26.17 -14.64 -34.55
N PRO A 182 -27.11 -15.48 -35.02
CA PRO A 182 -27.06 -16.92 -34.80
C PRO A 182 -26.24 -17.56 -35.93
N ALA A 183 -25.13 -18.20 -35.58
CA ALA A 183 -24.51 -19.17 -36.46
C ALA A 183 -23.87 -20.26 -35.59
N GLN A 184 -24.71 -21.21 -35.18
CA GLN A 184 -24.22 -22.51 -34.73
C GLN A 184 -23.85 -23.36 -35.94
N ASN A 185 -22.68 -24.00 -35.82
CA ASN A 185 -22.31 -25.31 -36.34
C ASN A 185 -22.53 -25.62 -37.83
N SER A 186 -21.42 -25.82 -38.53
CA SER A 186 -21.26 -27.04 -39.34
C SER A 186 -19.82 -27.50 -39.42
N THR A 187 -19.70 -28.81 -39.24
CA THR A 187 -18.53 -29.67 -39.17
C THR A 187 -17.87 -29.92 -40.54
N ARG A 188 -16.59 -30.33 -40.46
CA ARG A 188 -15.92 -31.37 -41.28
C ARG A 188 -15.18 -30.94 -42.56
N SER A 189 -13.86 -31.05 -42.44
CA SER A 189 -12.86 -31.67 -43.35
C SER A 189 -13.24 -31.90 -44.82
N THR A 190 -12.48 -31.32 -45.75
CA THR A 190 -11.46 -31.99 -46.62
C THR A 190 -10.90 -31.01 -47.67
N SER A 191 -9.57 -31.00 -47.82
CA SER A 191 -8.80 -30.53 -49.01
C SER A 191 -9.27 -31.24 -50.31
N PRO A 192 -8.96 -30.78 -51.56
CA PRO A 192 -7.58 -30.46 -51.99
C PRO A 192 -7.38 -29.44 -53.14
N ASN A 193 -6.08 -29.26 -53.44
CA ASN A 193 -5.41 -28.84 -54.69
C ASN A 193 -4.88 -27.39 -54.87
N VAL A 194 -3.54 -27.35 -54.79
CA VAL A 194 -2.50 -26.41 -55.28
C VAL A 194 -2.37 -26.65 -56.82
N PRO A 195 -1.78 -25.80 -57.71
CA PRO A 195 -0.55 -25.06 -57.45
C PRO A 195 -0.25 -23.75 -58.21
N ASN A 196 0.99 -23.28 -57.98
CA ASN A 196 1.79 -22.27 -58.68
C ASN A 196 1.64 -20.82 -58.14
N GLY A 197 2.69 -20.08 -57.76
CA GLY A 197 4.13 -20.25 -57.74
C GLY A 197 4.78 -18.93 -57.28
N GLY A 198 6.07 -18.93 -56.94
CA GLY A 198 6.89 -17.70 -56.94
C GLY A 198 7.33 -17.11 -55.59
N HIS A 199 8.58 -17.43 -55.23
CA HIS A 199 9.67 -16.50 -54.85
C HIS A 199 9.57 -15.54 -53.63
N LEU A 200 10.50 -15.80 -52.70
CA LEU A 200 11.43 -14.92 -51.95
C LEU A 200 11.27 -14.80 -50.42
N PRO A 201 12.41 -14.80 -49.67
CA PRO A 201 12.45 -15.02 -48.23
C PRO A 201 12.50 -13.72 -47.40
N LEU A 202 12.00 -13.82 -46.16
CA LEU A 202 12.08 -12.80 -45.10
C LEU A 202 13.52 -12.66 -44.56
N PRO A 203 13.98 -11.44 -44.21
CA PRO A 203 15.18 -11.26 -43.43
C PRO A 203 14.89 -11.37 -41.91
N GLN A 204 15.65 -12.25 -41.25
CA GLN A 204 15.80 -12.33 -39.79
C GLN A 204 16.51 -11.07 -39.25
N GLN A 205 15.90 -10.38 -38.29
CA GLN A 205 16.59 -9.38 -37.49
C GLN A 205 17.32 -10.06 -36.32
N GLN A 206 18.64 -9.99 -36.36
CA GLN A 206 19.54 -10.37 -35.27
C GLN A 206 19.45 -9.38 -34.10
N GLN A 207 19.30 -9.93 -32.90
CA GLN A 207 19.51 -9.24 -31.63
C GLN A 207 21.00 -9.05 -31.39
N GLN A 208 21.46 -7.79 -31.27
CA GLN A 208 22.75 -7.48 -30.66
C GLN A 208 22.57 -7.21 -29.17
N GLN A 209 23.10 -8.13 -28.35
CA GLN A 209 23.36 -7.91 -26.94
C GLN A 209 24.63 -7.06 -26.78
N GLN A 210 24.51 -5.89 -26.17
CA GLN A 210 25.68 -5.16 -25.67
C GLN A 210 25.97 -5.59 -24.24
N HIS A 211 27.06 -6.34 -24.09
CA HIS A 211 27.73 -6.62 -22.83
C HIS A 211 28.28 -5.33 -22.23
N ILE A 212 27.88 -5.00 -21.00
CA ILE A 212 28.56 -4.00 -20.16
C ILE A 212 29.36 -4.78 -19.11
N HIS A 213 30.69 -4.67 -19.17
CA HIS A 213 31.61 -5.11 -18.12
C HIS A 213 31.86 -3.94 -17.16
N PRO A 214 31.79 -4.12 -15.83
CA PRO A 214 32.17 -3.08 -14.89
C PRO A 214 33.69 -3.09 -14.65
N GLN A 215 34.34 -1.95 -14.88
CA GLN A 215 35.73 -1.73 -14.48
C GLN A 215 35.77 -1.39 -12.98
N GLN A 216 36.42 -2.25 -12.20
CA GLN A 216 36.84 -1.95 -10.84
C GLN A 216 37.90 -0.85 -10.86
N GLN A 217 37.71 0.22 -10.08
CA GLN A 217 38.80 1.11 -9.73
C GLN A 217 39.07 1.00 -8.24
N GLN A 218 40.10 0.21 -7.94
CA GLN A 218 40.76 0.13 -6.66
C GLN A 218 41.72 1.33 -6.59
N GLN A 219 41.55 2.20 -5.60
CA GLN A 219 42.57 3.19 -5.25
C GLN A 219 42.91 3.02 -3.77
N GLN A 220 43.96 2.22 -3.52
CA GLN A 220 44.79 2.36 -2.35
C GLN A 220 45.73 3.55 -2.61
N LEU A 221 45.76 4.52 -1.70
CA LEU A 221 46.97 5.26 -1.39
C LEU A 221 47.00 5.48 0.12
N GLN A 222 48.01 4.83 0.70
CA GLN A 222 48.47 5.02 2.06
C GLN A 222 48.91 6.48 2.24
N ASN A 223 48.63 7.07 3.40
CA ASN A 223 49.65 7.87 4.06
C ASN A 223 49.52 7.80 5.59
N HIS A 224 50.69 7.62 6.19
CA HIS A 224 50.96 7.45 7.61
C HIS A 224 50.60 8.69 8.44
N SER A 225 50.19 8.45 9.69
CA SER A 225 50.90 8.87 10.92
C SER A 225 49.94 9.33 12.01
N GLY A 226 50.13 8.83 13.23
CA GLY A 226 49.71 9.55 14.43
C GLY A 226 48.83 8.78 15.41
N THR A 227 49.42 7.78 16.07
CA THR A 227 48.98 7.34 17.39
C THR A 227 49.21 8.47 18.40
N VAL A 228 48.17 9.01 19.04
CA VAL A 228 48.23 9.44 20.45
C VAL A 228 46.85 9.23 21.09
N LEU A 229 46.76 8.19 21.91
CA LEU A 229 45.77 8.03 22.97
C LEU A 229 46.16 8.97 24.13
N LEU A 230 45.28 9.89 24.50
CA LEU A 230 45.36 10.57 25.80
C LEU A 230 43.95 10.75 26.37
N GLN A 231 43.58 9.71 27.13
CA GLN A 231 42.81 9.70 28.37
C GLN A 231 42.42 11.10 28.90
N GLN A 232 41.13 11.43 28.86
CA GLN A 232 40.56 12.46 29.74
C GLN A 232 39.69 11.78 30.80
N GLN A 233 40.15 11.98 32.01
CA GLN A 233 39.68 11.44 33.27
C GLN A 233 38.44 12.21 33.73
N GLN A 234 37.52 11.45 34.33
CA GLN A 234 36.32 11.90 35.01
C GLN A 234 36.62 12.93 36.12
N GLN A 235 35.77 13.95 36.23
CA GLN A 235 35.44 14.56 37.52
C GLN A 235 33.91 14.61 37.66
N GLN A 236 33.40 13.78 38.57
CA GLN A 236 32.07 13.90 39.15
C GLN A 236 32.10 14.98 40.24
N PRO A 237 31.08 15.83 40.37
CA PRO A 237 30.83 16.55 41.62
C PRO A 237 30.01 15.67 42.59
N GLN A 238 30.49 15.57 43.83
CA GLN A 238 29.78 14.98 44.98
C GLN A 238 28.64 15.89 45.47
N PRO A 239 27.60 15.33 46.12
CA PRO A 239 26.44 16.10 46.60
C PRO A 239 26.68 16.67 48.00
N HIS A 240 26.30 17.93 48.22
CA HIS A 240 26.15 18.50 49.56
C HIS A 240 24.81 18.08 50.17
N SER A 241 24.85 17.58 51.41
CA SER A 241 23.70 17.42 52.30
C SER A 241 23.83 18.35 53.51
N PRO A 242 22.71 18.73 54.16
CA PRO A 242 22.63 19.90 55.02
C PRO A 242 22.87 19.56 56.50
N GLN A 243 23.34 20.55 57.27
CA GLN A 243 23.19 20.54 58.73
C GLN A 243 22.59 21.85 59.25
N HIS A 244 21.76 21.66 60.25
CA HIS A 244 20.78 22.54 60.84
C HIS A 244 21.37 23.26 62.06
N SER A 245 20.86 24.48 62.31
CA SER A 245 20.56 25.11 63.62
C SER A 245 21.65 25.43 64.65
N GLN A 246 21.67 26.71 65.07
CA GLN A 246 21.56 27.29 66.44
C GLN A 246 22.28 28.67 66.45
N SER A 247 21.61 29.83 66.53
CA SER A 247 20.99 30.54 67.68
C SER A 247 21.96 31.03 68.77
N HIS A 248 21.77 32.29 69.19
CA HIS A 248 22.39 33.07 70.29
C HIS A 248 23.73 33.74 69.92
N SER A 249 23.99 35.03 70.15
CA SER A 249 23.33 36.09 70.94
C SER A 249 23.69 37.45 70.35
#